data_AF-A0A7V9KQB8-F1
#
_entry.id   AF-A0A7V9KQB8-F1
#
_cell.length_a   1.000
_cell.length_b   1.000
_cell.length_c   1.000
_cell.angle_alpha   90.00
_cell.angle_beta   90.00
_cell.angle_gamma   90.00
#
_symmetry.space_group_name_H-M   'P 1'
#
loop_
_entity.id
_entity.type
_entity.pdbx_description
1 polymer ?
#
loop_
_entity_poly.entity_id
_entity_poly.type
_entity_poly.pdbx_seq_one_letter_code
_entity_poly.pdbx_strand_id
1 'polypeptide(L)'
;MYSIKNSLIALSGLLSSAPSHRPPVEVSLLTAPMNPITLRFSDPLERDFTEDYFRKSLRHVRFAVLSGMFLYGVFGYMDVKLIPESKDEIWLIRYGVVCPFLLAFSLFTYHPLFRRHMQASLCLPILIPGVGLIAMMVISPKFGDYYYPGLMLVIMYSYTFIRLRFVYATFCSLAITVTYHVVSLWVNHAPFLVVLNNDFELLAANYIGMFSAYLLEQHFRKDFLNYIQLEAEQAKSNHLLLNILPASIAARLKEGHLIVDSFPESTVLFTDIAGFTRISSKFTPEELVTLMNEVFSAFDRVVEKHGVEKIKTIGDAYMLAAGVPIPRSDHAEVVAEVALDMQAEIALLRASQEGWLRIRTGVHS
;
A
#
# COMPACT_ATOMS: atom_id res chain seq x y z
N MET A 1 -22.93 27.48 11.74
CA MET A 1 -21.50 27.40 11.30
C MET A 1 -20.57 26.72 12.34
N TYR A 2 -21.06 26.33 13.53
CA TYR A 2 -20.27 25.65 14.57
C TYR A 2 -20.30 24.10 14.50
N SER A 3 -21.18 23.50 13.68
CA SER A 3 -21.34 22.03 13.60
C SER A 3 -20.48 21.35 12.53
N ILE A 4 -19.79 22.11 11.67
CA ILE A 4 -18.92 21.55 10.61
C ILE A 4 -17.46 21.43 11.08
N LYS A 5 -17.06 22.23 12.09
CA LYS A 5 -15.69 22.22 12.64
C LYS A 5 -15.39 20.95 13.45
N ASN A 6 -16.38 20.38 14.15
CA ASN A 6 -16.18 19.15 14.92
C ASN A 6 -16.13 17.87 14.06
N SER A 7 -16.73 17.89 12.88
CA SER A 7 -16.66 16.76 11.92
C SER A 7 -15.29 16.65 11.25
N LEU A 8 -14.59 17.78 11.07
CA LEU A 8 -13.23 17.82 10.51
C LEU A 8 -12.16 17.41 11.53
N ILE A 9 -12.39 17.68 12.83
CA ILE A 9 -11.48 17.25 13.91
C ILE A 9 -11.59 15.73 14.17
N ALA A 10 -12.77 15.13 13.95
CA ALA A 10 -12.93 13.67 13.98
C ALA A 10 -12.24 12.96 12.80
N LEU A 11 -12.14 13.63 11.64
CA LEU A 11 -11.44 13.12 10.45
C LEU A 11 -9.91 13.25 10.55
N SER A 12 -9.38 14.25 11.25
CA SER A 12 -7.93 14.37 11.50
C SER A 12 -7.41 13.31 12.48
N GLY A 13 -8.24 12.85 13.43
CA GLY A 13 -7.90 11.74 14.34
C GLY A 13 -7.89 10.36 13.67
N LEU A 14 -8.61 10.19 12.55
CA LEU A 14 -8.63 8.94 11.77
C LEU A 14 -7.47 8.85 10.75
N LEU A 15 -6.82 9.98 10.44
CA LEU A 15 -5.63 10.02 9.59
C LEU A 15 -4.31 9.92 10.37
N SER A 16 -4.34 9.94 11.72
CA SER A 16 -3.15 9.81 12.56
C SER A 16 -2.80 8.37 12.96
N SER A 17 -3.57 7.37 12.53
CA SER A 17 -3.13 5.97 12.61
C SER A 17 -2.23 5.67 11.41
N ALA A 18 -1.02 6.25 11.42
CA ALA A 18 0.07 5.75 10.59
C ALA A 18 0.15 4.24 10.84
N PRO A 19 0.04 3.38 9.81
CA PRO A 19 0.27 1.96 10.02
C PRO A 19 1.68 1.84 10.58
N SER A 20 1.81 1.16 11.72
CA SER A 20 3.06 0.79 12.39
C SER A 20 4.22 0.80 11.40
N HIS A 21 5.23 1.67 11.61
CA HIS A 21 6.46 1.71 10.83
C HIS A 21 7.10 0.31 10.87
N ARG A 22 6.69 -0.57 9.96
CA ARG A 22 7.51 -1.67 9.49
C ARG A 22 8.63 -1.01 8.69
N PRO A 23 9.87 -1.51 8.80
CA PRO A 23 10.93 -1.03 7.92
C PRO A 23 10.42 -1.15 6.47
N PRO A 24 10.66 -0.14 5.61
CA PRO A 24 10.28 -0.22 4.20
C PRO A 24 10.82 -1.53 3.64
N VAL A 25 9.97 -2.29 2.95
CA VAL A 25 10.39 -3.52 2.28
C VAL A 25 11.59 -3.15 1.42
N GLU A 26 12.71 -3.81 1.67
CA GLU A 26 13.96 -3.51 0.99
C GLU A 26 13.72 -3.64 -0.51
N VAL A 27 13.98 -2.60 -1.29
CA VAL A 27 13.65 -2.53 -2.74
C VAL A 27 14.28 -3.69 -3.52
N SER A 28 15.37 -4.25 -3.01
CA SER A 28 16.02 -5.49 -3.49
C SER A 28 15.09 -6.72 -3.52
N LEU A 29 14.03 -6.76 -2.70
CA LEU A 29 13.05 -7.84 -2.67
C LEU A 29 12.02 -7.75 -3.80
N LEU A 30 11.90 -6.61 -4.49
CA LEU A 30 10.99 -6.46 -5.64
C LEU A 30 11.43 -7.27 -6.87
N THR A 31 12.70 -7.68 -6.93
CA THR A 31 13.24 -8.57 -7.97
C THR A 31 13.28 -10.04 -7.53
N ALA A 32 12.73 -10.36 -6.35
CA ALA A 32 12.71 -11.72 -5.85
C ALA A 32 11.96 -12.65 -6.82
N PRO A 33 12.54 -13.82 -7.15
CA PRO A 33 11.95 -14.73 -8.12
C PRO A 33 10.62 -15.28 -7.58
N MET A 34 9.54 -15.02 -8.32
CA MET A 34 8.23 -15.65 -8.12
C MET A 34 8.23 -17.02 -8.80
N ASN A 35 7.73 -18.05 -8.11
CA ASN A 35 7.60 -19.37 -8.72
C ASN A 35 6.53 -19.33 -9.83
N PRO A 36 6.82 -19.68 -11.09
CA PRO A 36 5.88 -19.53 -12.19
C PRO A 36 4.69 -20.49 -12.13
N ILE A 37 4.79 -21.59 -11.39
CA ILE A 37 3.76 -22.63 -11.28
C ILE A 37 2.82 -22.34 -10.10
N THR A 38 3.38 -22.05 -8.93
CA THR A 38 2.58 -21.82 -7.71
C THR A 38 2.26 -20.35 -7.48
N LEU A 39 2.88 -19.45 -8.25
CA LEU A 39 2.86 -17.99 -8.09
C LEU A 39 3.40 -17.50 -6.74
N ARG A 40 3.90 -18.39 -5.87
CA ARG A 40 4.36 -18.03 -4.53
C ARG A 40 5.65 -17.20 -4.58
N PHE A 41 5.73 -16.16 -3.75
CA PHE A 41 6.96 -15.41 -3.50
C PHE A 41 7.88 -16.18 -2.54
N SER A 42 9.15 -15.78 -2.49
CA SER A 42 10.04 -16.18 -1.39
C SER A 42 9.61 -15.50 -0.08
N ASP A 43 9.80 -16.19 1.05
CA ASP A 43 9.68 -15.57 2.37
C ASP A 43 10.82 -14.55 2.56
N PRO A 44 10.58 -13.37 3.15
CA PRO A 44 9.39 -12.94 3.90
C PRO A 44 8.26 -12.29 3.08
N LEU A 45 8.49 -11.98 1.80
CA LEU A 45 7.55 -11.22 0.95
C LEU A 45 6.17 -11.90 0.81
N GLU A 46 6.14 -13.23 0.77
CA GLU A 46 4.88 -14.00 0.72
C GLU A 46 4.00 -13.75 1.95
N ARG A 47 4.59 -13.52 3.14
CA ARG A 47 3.82 -13.26 4.36
C ARG A 47 3.13 -11.90 4.30
N ASP A 48 3.85 -10.89 3.81
CA ASP A 48 3.30 -9.55 3.64
C ASP A 48 2.21 -9.52 2.57
N PHE A 49 2.44 -10.21 1.44
CA PHE A 49 1.40 -10.41 0.42
C PHE A 49 0.16 -11.10 1.00
N THR A 50 0.34 -12.14 1.81
CA THR A 50 -0.78 -12.91 2.39
C THR A 50 -1.64 -12.05 3.31
N GLU A 51 -1.02 -11.19 4.11
CA GLU A 51 -1.72 -10.27 5.00
C GLU A 51 -2.43 -9.15 4.21
N ASP A 52 -1.79 -8.57 3.19
CA ASP A 52 -2.40 -7.57 2.31
C ASP A 52 -3.61 -8.17 1.55
N TYR A 53 -3.42 -9.35 0.97
CA TYR A 53 -4.46 -10.09 0.24
C TYR A 53 -5.67 -10.40 1.14
N PHE A 54 -5.43 -10.82 2.39
CA PHE A 54 -6.49 -11.03 3.38
C PHE A 54 -7.31 -9.77 3.60
N ARG A 55 -6.65 -8.64 3.90
CA ARG A 55 -7.33 -7.36 4.20
C ARG A 55 -8.17 -6.87 3.01
N LYS A 56 -7.61 -6.93 1.80
CA LYS A 56 -8.29 -6.49 0.57
C LYS A 56 -9.43 -7.42 0.16
N SER A 57 -9.33 -8.72 0.45
CA SER A 57 -10.31 -9.71 -0.01
C SER A 57 -11.46 -9.96 0.96
N LEU A 58 -11.29 -9.69 2.26
CA LEU A 58 -12.24 -10.10 3.31
C LEU A 58 -13.69 -9.67 3.07
N ARG A 59 -13.92 -8.41 2.66
CA ARG A 59 -15.27 -7.90 2.38
C ARG A 59 -15.92 -8.63 1.20
N HIS A 60 -15.13 -8.85 0.15
CA HIS A 60 -15.60 -9.56 -1.04
C HIS A 60 -15.90 -11.02 -0.74
N VAL A 61 -15.05 -11.71 0.03
CA VAL A 61 -15.27 -13.10 0.47
C VAL A 61 -16.59 -13.26 1.23
N ARG A 62 -16.88 -12.34 2.17
CA ARG A 62 -18.14 -12.37 2.94
C ARG A 62 -19.36 -12.19 2.05
N PHE A 63 -19.30 -11.20 1.15
CA PHE A 63 -20.35 -10.99 0.16
C PHE A 63 -20.51 -12.22 -0.73
N ALA A 64 -19.41 -12.81 -1.18
CA ALA A 64 -19.39 -13.99 -2.02
C ALA A 64 -20.15 -15.14 -1.35
N VAL A 65 -19.75 -15.55 -0.14
CA VAL A 65 -20.39 -16.66 0.59
C VAL A 65 -21.90 -16.45 0.73
N LEU A 66 -22.34 -15.23 1.07
CA LEU A 66 -23.77 -14.91 1.17
C LEU A 66 -24.49 -14.98 -0.18
N SER A 67 -23.90 -14.45 -1.25
CA SER A 67 -24.47 -14.57 -2.59
C SER A 67 -24.50 -16.01 -3.10
N GLY A 68 -23.48 -16.82 -2.77
CA GLY A 68 -23.43 -18.24 -3.11
C GLY A 68 -24.52 -19.01 -2.39
N MET A 69 -24.75 -18.71 -1.10
CA MET A 69 -25.87 -19.26 -0.34
C MET A 69 -27.21 -18.88 -0.95
N PHE A 70 -27.39 -17.61 -1.34
CA PHE A 70 -28.61 -17.15 -2.00
C PHE A 70 -28.85 -17.86 -3.33
N LEU A 71 -27.85 -17.87 -4.22
CA LEU A 71 -27.95 -18.53 -5.53
C LEU A 71 -28.25 -20.02 -5.36
N TYR A 72 -27.51 -20.71 -4.48
CA TYR A 72 -27.74 -22.12 -4.20
C TYR A 72 -29.14 -22.38 -3.63
N GLY A 73 -29.64 -21.50 -2.76
CA GLY A 73 -30.99 -21.59 -2.22
C GLY A 73 -32.08 -21.40 -3.27
N VAL A 74 -31.98 -20.38 -4.14
CA VAL A 74 -33.00 -20.05 -5.15
C VAL A 74 -33.26 -21.21 -6.12
N PHE A 75 -32.23 -22.01 -6.46
CA PHE A 75 -32.41 -23.23 -7.27
C PHE A 75 -33.35 -24.26 -6.61
N GLY A 76 -33.60 -24.17 -5.31
CA GLY A 76 -34.60 -25.00 -4.62
C GLY A 76 -36.03 -24.86 -5.17
N TYR A 77 -36.35 -23.72 -5.82
CA TYR A 77 -37.61 -23.56 -6.53
C TYR A 77 -37.70 -24.43 -7.80
N MET A 78 -36.57 -24.64 -8.49
CA MET A 78 -36.50 -25.55 -9.64
C MET A 78 -36.65 -27.01 -9.22
N ASP A 79 -36.11 -27.39 -8.05
CA ASP A 79 -36.21 -28.76 -7.53
C ASP A 79 -37.68 -29.23 -7.44
N VAL A 80 -38.60 -28.36 -7.00
CA VAL A 80 -40.05 -28.68 -6.91
C VAL A 80 -40.68 -28.92 -8.28
N LYS A 81 -40.24 -28.18 -9.30
CA LYS A 81 -40.81 -28.29 -10.66
C LYS A 81 -40.24 -29.47 -11.43
N LEU A 82 -38.96 -29.75 -11.26
CA LEU A 82 -38.26 -30.78 -12.03
C LEU A 82 -38.42 -32.17 -11.39
N ILE A 83 -38.39 -32.25 -10.05
CA ILE A 83 -38.32 -33.53 -9.32
C ILE A 83 -39.27 -33.50 -8.12
N PRO A 84 -40.60 -33.45 -8.36
CA PRO A 84 -41.57 -33.38 -7.27
C PRO A 84 -41.55 -34.61 -6.35
N GLU A 85 -41.12 -35.77 -6.85
CA GLU A 85 -41.09 -37.06 -6.12
C GLU A 85 -40.01 -37.12 -5.03
N SER A 86 -38.84 -36.53 -5.26
CA SER A 86 -37.68 -36.56 -4.33
C SER A 86 -37.39 -35.22 -3.67
N LYS A 87 -38.34 -34.27 -3.74
CA LYS A 87 -38.14 -32.88 -3.32
C LYS A 87 -37.66 -32.76 -1.87
N ASP A 88 -38.18 -33.61 -0.97
CA ASP A 88 -37.92 -33.48 0.47
C ASP A 88 -36.48 -33.88 0.81
N GLU A 89 -35.96 -34.92 0.16
CA GLU A 89 -34.56 -35.36 0.30
C GLU A 89 -33.59 -34.32 -0.28
N ILE A 90 -33.91 -33.76 -1.46
CA ILE A 90 -33.10 -32.72 -2.09
C ILE A 90 -33.10 -31.44 -1.26
N TRP A 91 -34.25 -31.02 -0.73
CA TRP A 91 -34.37 -29.87 0.14
C TRP A 91 -33.68 -30.06 1.49
N LEU A 92 -33.62 -31.30 2.01
CA LEU A 92 -32.82 -31.61 3.18
C LEU A 92 -31.33 -31.34 2.94
N ILE A 93 -30.79 -31.73 1.77
CA ILE A 93 -29.41 -31.40 1.42
C ILE A 93 -29.23 -29.87 1.29
N ARG A 94 -30.12 -29.20 0.55
CA ARG A 94 -30.00 -27.77 0.27
C ARG A 94 -30.16 -26.90 1.52
N TYR A 95 -31.30 -27.01 2.17
CA TYR A 95 -31.71 -26.15 3.28
C TYR A 95 -31.40 -26.73 4.66
N GLY A 96 -31.20 -28.05 4.77
CA GLY A 96 -30.79 -28.69 6.03
C GLY A 96 -29.27 -28.76 6.20
N VAL A 97 -28.50 -28.84 5.12
CA VAL A 97 -27.03 -28.98 5.19
C VAL A 97 -26.30 -27.78 4.59
N VAL A 98 -26.45 -27.52 3.29
CA VAL A 98 -25.59 -26.57 2.56
C VAL A 98 -25.84 -25.12 2.97
N CYS A 99 -27.08 -24.64 2.95
CA CYS A 99 -27.40 -23.26 3.32
C CYS A 99 -27.06 -22.95 4.80
N PRO A 100 -27.41 -23.80 5.79
CA PRO A 100 -26.97 -23.61 7.17
C PRO A 100 -25.45 -23.62 7.33
N PHE A 101 -24.76 -24.51 6.62
CA PHE A 101 -23.29 -24.53 6.60
C PHE A 101 -22.71 -23.21 6.08
N LEU A 102 -23.19 -22.70 4.93
CA LEU A 102 -22.71 -21.45 4.35
C LEU A 102 -23.01 -20.24 5.26
N LEU A 103 -24.16 -20.24 5.95
CA LEU A 103 -24.49 -19.23 6.95
C LEU A 103 -23.53 -19.29 8.15
N ALA A 104 -23.28 -20.48 8.70
CA ALA A 104 -22.32 -20.69 9.79
C ALA A 104 -20.89 -20.31 9.36
N PHE A 105 -20.50 -20.64 8.12
CA PHE A 105 -19.22 -20.26 7.55
C PHE A 105 -19.09 -18.74 7.41
N SER A 106 -20.16 -18.05 6.99
CA SER A 106 -20.20 -16.59 6.93
C SER A 106 -19.92 -15.97 8.29
N LEU A 107 -20.50 -16.50 9.37
CA LEU A 107 -20.20 -16.09 10.75
C LEU A 107 -18.75 -16.42 11.15
N PHE A 108 -18.24 -17.59 10.75
CA PHE A 108 -16.86 -17.99 10.99
C PHE A 108 -15.83 -17.03 10.35
N THR A 109 -16.17 -16.33 9.26
CA THR A 109 -15.26 -15.33 8.65
C THR A 109 -14.95 -14.14 9.56
N TYR A 110 -15.67 -13.96 10.67
CA TYR A 110 -15.40 -12.94 11.70
C TYR A 110 -14.50 -13.46 12.82
N HIS A 111 -14.26 -14.78 12.88
CA HIS A 111 -13.45 -15.41 13.91
C HIS A 111 -11.94 -15.24 13.64
N PRO A 112 -11.08 -15.03 14.66
CA PRO A 112 -9.65 -14.83 14.48
C PRO A 112 -8.92 -15.98 13.78
N LEU A 113 -9.39 -17.22 13.94
CA LEU A 113 -8.80 -18.40 13.28
C LEU A 113 -8.90 -18.34 11.75
N PHE A 114 -9.93 -17.66 11.22
CA PHE A 114 -10.11 -17.49 9.78
C PHE A 114 -8.94 -16.73 9.15
N ARG A 115 -8.39 -15.73 9.84
CA ARG A 115 -7.24 -14.96 9.34
C ARG A 115 -6.02 -15.84 9.08
N ARG A 116 -5.75 -16.80 9.96
CA ARG A 116 -4.57 -17.68 9.86
C ARG A 116 -4.71 -18.73 8.76
N HIS A 117 -5.92 -19.26 8.57
CA HIS A 117 -6.17 -20.38 7.66
C HIS A 117 -7.19 -20.05 6.56
N MET A 118 -7.25 -18.79 6.10
CA MET A 118 -8.28 -18.32 5.17
C MET A 118 -8.39 -19.22 3.93
N GLN A 119 -7.29 -19.47 3.23
CA GLN A 119 -7.29 -20.23 1.97
C GLN A 119 -7.77 -21.67 2.15
N ALA A 120 -7.25 -22.38 3.16
CA ALA A 120 -7.71 -23.74 3.47
C ALA A 120 -9.18 -23.78 3.91
N SER A 121 -9.63 -22.78 4.66
CA SER A 121 -11.02 -22.68 5.11
C SER A 121 -11.98 -22.42 3.95
N LEU A 122 -11.57 -21.62 2.96
CA LEU A 122 -12.36 -21.29 1.77
C LEU A 122 -12.56 -22.46 0.81
N CYS A 123 -11.84 -23.58 0.97
CA CYS A 123 -12.14 -24.81 0.24
C CYS A 123 -13.51 -25.39 0.63
N LEU A 124 -13.90 -25.28 1.90
CA LEU A 124 -15.15 -25.86 2.42
C LEU A 124 -16.42 -25.29 1.77
N PRO A 125 -16.62 -23.95 1.64
CA PRO A 125 -17.76 -23.37 0.92
C PRO A 125 -17.76 -23.62 -0.60
N ILE A 126 -16.76 -24.31 -1.14
CA ILE A 126 -16.76 -24.80 -2.52
C ILE A 126 -17.08 -26.29 -2.55
N LEU A 127 -16.36 -27.10 -1.76
CA LEU A 127 -16.48 -28.54 -1.76
C LEU A 127 -17.84 -29.01 -1.24
N ILE A 128 -18.37 -28.42 -0.16
CA ILE A 128 -19.65 -28.86 0.44
C ILE A 128 -20.83 -28.66 -0.52
N PRO A 129 -21.04 -27.48 -1.14
CA PRO A 129 -22.06 -27.32 -2.17
C PRO A 129 -21.86 -28.23 -3.39
N GLY A 130 -20.60 -28.42 -3.84
CA GLY A 130 -20.27 -29.30 -4.97
C GLY A 130 -20.63 -30.77 -4.69
N VAL A 131 -20.21 -31.30 -3.55
CA VAL A 131 -20.58 -32.65 -3.09
C VAL A 131 -22.10 -32.76 -2.87
N GLY A 132 -22.74 -31.70 -2.35
CA GLY A 132 -24.19 -31.65 -2.20
C GLY A 132 -24.94 -31.81 -3.53
N LEU A 133 -24.48 -31.14 -4.60
CA LEU A 133 -25.05 -31.32 -5.94
C LEU A 133 -24.84 -32.74 -6.47
N ILE A 134 -23.65 -33.32 -6.28
CA ILE A 134 -23.37 -34.71 -6.69
C ILE A 134 -24.28 -35.69 -5.91
N ALA A 135 -24.50 -35.46 -4.62
CA ALA A 135 -25.40 -36.28 -3.81
C ALA A 135 -26.86 -36.20 -4.33
N MET A 136 -27.33 -35.01 -4.75
CA MET A 136 -28.65 -34.87 -5.38
C MET A 136 -28.77 -35.66 -6.68
N MET A 137 -27.69 -35.77 -7.46
CA MET A 137 -27.65 -36.59 -8.67
C MET A 137 -27.76 -38.09 -8.38
N VAL A 138 -27.27 -38.55 -7.22
CA VAL A 138 -27.39 -39.96 -6.78
C VAL A 138 -28.82 -40.28 -6.37
N ILE A 139 -29.49 -39.36 -5.69
CA ILE A 139 -30.86 -39.54 -5.21
C ILE A 139 -31.86 -39.60 -6.37
N SER A 140 -31.64 -38.80 -7.42
CA SER A 140 -32.52 -38.76 -8.58
C SER A 140 -31.76 -38.98 -9.90
N PRO A 141 -31.30 -40.21 -10.21
CA PRO A 141 -30.48 -40.47 -11.40
C PRO A 141 -31.15 -40.10 -12.72
N LYS A 142 -32.48 -40.28 -12.82
CA LYS A 142 -33.27 -39.92 -14.02
C LYS A 142 -33.22 -38.42 -14.34
N PHE A 143 -33.05 -37.57 -13.33
CA PHE A 143 -33.01 -36.12 -13.44
C PHE A 143 -31.66 -35.55 -12.98
N GLY A 144 -30.64 -36.41 -12.80
CA GLY A 144 -29.34 -36.01 -12.27
C GLY A 144 -28.64 -34.99 -13.18
N ASP A 145 -28.82 -35.12 -14.49
CA ASP A 145 -28.22 -34.24 -15.49
C ASP A 145 -28.67 -32.77 -15.35
N TYR A 146 -29.83 -32.49 -14.73
CA TYR A 146 -30.26 -31.11 -14.46
C TYR A 146 -29.38 -30.37 -13.44
N TYR A 147 -28.66 -31.09 -12.58
CA TYR A 147 -27.74 -30.50 -11.61
C TYR A 147 -26.33 -30.28 -12.17
N TYR A 148 -26.05 -30.80 -13.37
CA TYR A 148 -24.73 -30.72 -13.99
C TYR A 148 -24.29 -29.27 -14.29
N PRO A 149 -25.14 -28.39 -14.86
CA PRO A 149 -24.82 -26.97 -14.97
C PRO A 149 -24.54 -26.29 -13.61
N GLY A 150 -25.15 -26.79 -12.53
CA GLY A 150 -24.85 -26.35 -11.17
C GLY A 150 -23.40 -26.62 -10.75
N LEU A 151 -22.84 -27.78 -11.13
CA LEU A 151 -21.42 -28.09 -10.88
C LEU A 151 -20.49 -27.15 -11.63
N MET A 152 -20.81 -26.82 -12.89
CA MET A 152 -20.05 -25.81 -13.65
C MET A 152 -20.06 -24.45 -12.95
N LEU A 153 -21.21 -24.02 -12.42
CA LEU A 153 -21.31 -22.77 -11.67
C LEU A 153 -20.44 -22.81 -10.41
N VAL A 154 -20.42 -23.92 -9.66
CA VAL A 154 -19.54 -24.07 -8.48
C VAL A 154 -18.06 -24.01 -8.86
N ILE A 155 -17.67 -24.66 -9.96
CA ILE A 155 -16.28 -24.63 -10.47
C ILE A 155 -15.90 -23.21 -10.90
N MET A 156 -16.74 -22.53 -11.69
CA MET A 156 -16.48 -21.14 -12.10
C MET A 156 -16.39 -20.21 -10.90
N TYR A 157 -17.27 -20.42 -9.91
CA TYR A 157 -17.30 -19.66 -8.68
C TYR A 157 -16.03 -19.87 -7.82
N SER A 158 -15.45 -21.08 -7.81
CA SER A 158 -14.20 -21.35 -7.10
C SER A 158 -13.00 -20.61 -7.69
N TYR A 159 -12.96 -20.45 -9.01
CA TYR A 159 -11.85 -19.78 -9.70
C TYR A 159 -11.96 -18.26 -9.73
N THR A 160 -13.16 -17.69 -9.67
CA THR A 160 -13.37 -16.26 -9.95
C THR A 160 -13.92 -15.46 -8.77
N PHE A 161 -14.85 -16.03 -7.98
CA PHE A 161 -15.69 -15.23 -7.09
C PHE A 161 -15.30 -15.33 -5.61
N ILE A 162 -14.94 -16.52 -5.11
CA ILE A 162 -14.66 -16.69 -3.68
C ILE A 162 -13.26 -16.22 -3.23
N ARG A 163 -12.40 -15.78 -4.16
CA ARG A 163 -11.00 -15.35 -3.90
C ARG A 163 -10.10 -16.46 -3.33
N LEU A 164 -10.27 -17.68 -3.82
CA LEU A 164 -9.27 -18.73 -3.63
C LEU A 164 -8.04 -18.45 -4.49
N ARG A 165 -6.86 -18.76 -3.95
CA ARG A 165 -5.61 -18.81 -4.73
C ARG A 165 -5.67 -19.94 -5.75
N PHE A 166 -4.95 -19.78 -6.85
CA PHE A 166 -4.92 -20.68 -8.00
C PHE A 166 -4.77 -22.15 -7.61
N VAL A 167 -3.79 -22.47 -6.76
CA VAL A 167 -3.53 -23.86 -6.34
C VAL A 167 -4.72 -24.45 -5.56
N TYR A 168 -5.33 -23.68 -4.66
CA TYR A 168 -6.47 -24.15 -3.86
C TYR A 168 -7.74 -24.27 -4.70
N ALA A 169 -8.00 -23.30 -5.60
CA ALA A 169 -9.13 -23.34 -6.52
C ALA A 169 -9.04 -24.57 -7.43
N THR A 170 -7.86 -24.81 -8.02
CA THR A 170 -7.58 -25.97 -8.87
C THR A 170 -7.77 -27.28 -8.12
N PHE A 171 -7.27 -27.38 -6.89
CA PHE A 171 -7.48 -28.56 -6.07
C PHE A 171 -8.97 -28.84 -5.81
N CYS A 172 -9.73 -27.81 -5.43
CA CYS A 172 -11.15 -27.97 -5.11
C CYS A 172 -11.97 -28.39 -6.34
N SER A 173 -11.75 -27.75 -7.48
CA SER A 173 -12.51 -28.02 -8.71
C SER A 173 -12.16 -29.39 -9.31
N LEU A 174 -10.89 -29.80 -9.27
CA LEU A 174 -10.49 -31.14 -9.70
C LEU A 174 -11.05 -32.21 -8.76
N ALA A 175 -11.07 -31.96 -7.45
CA ALA A 175 -11.69 -32.88 -6.49
C ALA A 175 -13.19 -33.06 -6.78
N ILE A 176 -13.92 -31.98 -7.08
CA ILE A 176 -15.33 -32.06 -7.49
C ILE A 176 -15.49 -32.85 -8.79
N THR A 177 -14.63 -32.59 -9.78
CA THR A 177 -14.69 -33.25 -11.10
C THR A 177 -14.41 -34.75 -10.99
N VAL A 178 -13.39 -35.15 -10.23
CA VAL A 178 -13.09 -36.56 -9.96
C VAL A 178 -14.22 -37.23 -9.19
N THR A 179 -14.80 -36.54 -8.20
CA THR A 179 -15.93 -37.07 -7.43
C THR A 179 -17.15 -37.29 -8.34
N TYR A 180 -17.44 -36.34 -9.24
CA TYR A 180 -18.51 -36.48 -10.24
C TYR A 180 -18.28 -37.70 -11.13
N HIS A 181 -17.08 -37.84 -11.72
CA HIS A 181 -16.73 -38.96 -12.59
C HIS A 181 -16.92 -40.31 -11.90
N VAL A 182 -16.38 -40.45 -10.68
CA VAL A 182 -16.50 -41.69 -9.89
C VAL A 182 -17.95 -42.01 -9.58
N VAL A 183 -18.73 -41.03 -9.10
CA VAL A 183 -20.14 -41.26 -8.76
C VAL A 183 -20.98 -41.58 -10.00
N SER A 184 -20.75 -40.87 -11.11
CA SER A 184 -21.51 -41.05 -12.34
C SER A 184 -21.33 -42.45 -12.95
N LEU A 185 -20.09 -42.96 -12.98
CA LEU A 185 -19.81 -44.30 -13.51
C LEU A 185 -20.18 -45.42 -12.54
N TRP A 186 -19.79 -45.32 -11.27
CA TRP A 186 -19.82 -46.44 -10.34
C TRP A 186 -21.12 -46.52 -9.52
N VAL A 187 -21.80 -45.40 -9.30
CA VAL A 187 -23.03 -45.35 -8.50
C VAL A 187 -24.24 -45.25 -9.41
N ASN A 188 -24.26 -44.23 -10.27
CA ASN A 188 -25.40 -43.98 -11.16
C ASN A 188 -25.42 -44.89 -12.39
N HIS A 189 -24.32 -45.58 -12.69
CA HIS A 189 -24.15 -46.43 -13.87
C HIS A 189 -24.58 -45.70 -15.16
N ALA A 190 -24.22 -44.42 -15.25
CA ALA A 190 -24.60 -43.58 -16.36
C ALA A 190 -23.99 -44.10 -17.68
N PRO A 191 -24.68 -43.94 -18.83
CA PRO A 191 -24.14 -44.35 -20.12
C PRO A 191 -22.78 -43.70 -20.38
N PHE A 192 -21.79 -44.49 -20.84
CA PHE A 192 -20.42 -44.02 -21.04
C PHE A 192 -20.33 -42.73 -21.88
N LEU A 193 -21.14 -42.61 -22.94
CA LEU A 193 -21.14 -41.43 -23.79
C LEU A 193 -21.60 -40.14 -23.08
N VAL A 194 -22.53 -40.25 -22.13
CA VAL A 194 -23.00 -39.11 -21.32
C VAL A 194 -21.91 -38.67 -20.36
N VAL A 195 -21.27 -39.63 -19.68
CA VAL A 195 -20.14 -39.34 -18.79
C VAL A 195 -18.98 -38.71 -19.56
N LEU A 196 -18.64 -39.25 -20.73
CA LEU A 196 -17.57 -38.72 -21.58
C LEU A 196 -17.85 -37.27 -22.00
N ASN A 197 -19.08 -36.94 -22.41
CA ASN A 197 -19.47 -35.57 -22.75
C ASN A 197 -19.32 -34.63 -21.55
N ASN A 198 -19.85 -35.04 -20.40
CA ASN A 198 -19.85 -34.25 -19.19
C ASN A 198 -18.44 -34.06 -18.63
N ASP A 199 -17.57 -35.07 -18.69
CA ASP A 199 -16.18 -34.95 -18.30
C ASP A 199 -15.41 -34.00 -19.21
N PHE A 200 -15.64 -34.07 -20.53
CA PHE A 200 -15.03 -33.15 -21.48
C PHE A 200 -15.39 -31.69 -21.15
N GLU A 201 -16.67 -31.42 -20.90
CA GLU A 201 -17.16 -30.11 -20.53
C GLU A 201 -16.64 -29.62 -19.16
N LEU A 202 -16.56 -30.49 -18.13
CA LEU A 202 -15.97 -30.13 -16.83
C LEU A 202 -14.47 -29.87 -16.93
N LEU A 203 -13.74 -30.66 -17.72
CA LEU A 203 -12.31 -30.45 -17.95
C LEU A 203 -12.05 -29.16 -18.72
N ALA A 204 -12.89 -28.82 -19.70
CA ALA A 204 -12.82 -27.54 -20.40
C ALA A 204 -13.09 -26.36 -19.45
N ALA A 205 -14.11 -26.47 -18.58
CA ALA A 205 -14.40 -25.46 -17.56
C ALA A 205 -13.23 -25.31 -16.56
N ASN A 206 -12.59 -26.42 -16.16
CA ASN A 206 -11.39 -26.38 -15.34
C ASN A 206 -10.23 -25.69 -16.05
N TYR A 207 -9.98 -25.99 -17.32
CA TYR A 207 -8.91 -25.36 -18.08
C TYR A 207 -9.08 -23.84 -18.16
N ILE A 208 -10.28 -23.36 -18.53
CA ILE A 208 -10.60 -21.93 -18.60
C ILE A 208 -10.52 -21.30 -17.20
N GLY A 209 -11.03 -21.99 -16.18
CA GLY A 209 -11.02 -21.53 -14.80
C GLY A 209 -9.61 -21.42 -14.22
N MET A 210 -8.74 -22.41 -14.47
CA MET A 210 -7.33 -22.41 -14.10
C MET A 210 -6.59 -21.22 -14.73
N PHE A 211 -6.78 -21.01 -16.02
CA PHE A 211 -6.20 -19.86 -16.72
C PHE A 211 -6.67 -18.54 -16.10
N SER A 212 -7.98 -18.41 -15.84
CA SER A 212 -8.58 -17.23 -15.24
C SER A 212 -8.04 -16.95 -13.83
N ALA A 213 -8.00 -17.96 -12.97
CA ALA A 213 -7.50 -17.83 -11.60
C ALA A 213 -5.99 -17.56 -11.55
N TYR A 214 -5.21 -18.14 -12.46
CA TYR A 214 -3.78 -17.86 -12.60
C TYR A 214 -3.54 -16.39 -12.92
N LEU A 215 -4.22 -15.85 -13.95
CA LEU A 215 -4.09 -14.44 -14.34
C LEU A 215 -4.56 -13.50 -13.22
N LEU A 216 -5.66 -13.83 -12.56
CA LEU A 216 -6.20 -13.03 -11.47
C LEU A 216 -5.25 -13.00 -10.25
N GLU A 217 -4.67 -14.13 -9.86
CA GLU A 217 -3.67 -14.16 -8.79
C GLU A 217 -2.39 -13.43 -9.21
N GLN A 218 -1.94 -13.59 -10.46
CA GLN A 218 -0.79 -12.85 -10.99
C GLN A 218 -1.02 -11.34 -10.95
N HIS A 219 -2.24 -10.88 -11.27
CA HIS A 219 -2.62 -9.46 -11.18
C HIS A 219 -2.51 -8.96 -9.74
N PHE A 220 -3.10 -9.66 -8.77
CA PHE A 220 -3.01 -9.26 -7.37
C PHE A 220 -1.57 -9.22 -6.85
N ARG A 221 -0.72 -10.15 -7.30
CA ARG A 221 0.70 -10.19 -6.95
C ARG A 221 1.46 -9.02 -7.56
N LYS A 222 1.20 -8.66 -8.81
CA LYS A 222 1.79 -7.47 -9.45
C LYS A 222 1.32 -6.18 -8.81
N ASP A 223 0.02 -6.06 -8.51
CA ASP A 223 -0.53 -4.89 -7.81
C ASP A 223 0.15 -4.66 -6.45
N PHE A 224 0.41 -5.75 -5.72
CA PHE A 224 1.13 -5.68 -4.45
C PHE A 224 2.56 -5.17 -4.62
N LEU A 225 3.30 -5.66 -5.61
CA LEU A 225 4.66 -5.17 -5.90
C LEU A 225 4.65 -3.69 -6.34
N ASN A 226 3.72 -3.32 -7.21
CA ASN A 226 3.56 -1.93 -7.67
C ASN A 226 3.24 -0.98 -6.51
N TYR A 227 2.40 -1.43 -5.56
CA TYR A 227 2.09 -0.66 -4.35
C TYR A 227 3.35 -0.41 -3.50
N ILE A 228 4.17 -1.44 -3.26
CA ILE A 228 5.43 -1.30 -2.53
C ILE A 228 6.38 -0.35 -3.25
N GLN A 229 6.51 -0.48 -4.57
CA GLN A 229 7.39 0.39 -5.36
C GLN A 229 6.94 1.86 -5.31
N LEU A 230 5.63 2.10 -5.39
CA LEU A 230 5.07 3.44 -5.29
C LEU A 230 5.36 4.06 -3.92
N GLU A 231 5.21 3.29 -2.83
CA GLU A 231 5.53 3.75 -1.48
C GLU A 231 7.01 4.10 -1.32
N ALA A 232 7.91 3.29 -1.89
CA ALA A 232 9.35 3.54 -1.87
C ALA A 232 9.74 4.80 -2.67
N GLU A 233 9.20 4.98 -3.88
CA GLU A 233 9.44 6.18 -4.69
C GLU A 233 8.86 7.44 -4.04
N GLN A 234 7.68 7.33 -3.40
CA GLN A 234 7.09 8.45 -2.67
C GLN A 234 7.95 8.83 -1.45
N ALA A 235 8.47 7.86 -0.70
CA ALA A 235 9.38 8.10 0.41
C ALA A 235 10.68 8.78 -0.06
N LYS A 236 11.26 8.30 -1.17
CA LYS A 236 12.45 8.89 -1.79
C LYS A 236 12.22 10.32 -2.27
N SER A 237 11.10 10.56 -2.96
CA SER A 237 10.69 11.89 -3.41
C SER A 237 10.52 12.86 -2.24
N ASN A 238 9.84 12.42 -1.17
CA ASN A 238 9.66 13.21 0.04
C ASN A 238 10.98 13.57 0.73
N HIS A 239 11.91 12.61 0.82
CA HIS A 239 13.22 12.85 1.41
C HIS A 239 14.03 13.85 0.57
N LEU A 240 14.10 13.68 -0.75
CA LEU A 240 14.83 14.60 -1.63
C LEU A 240 14.26 16.02 -1.57
N LEU A 241 12.93 16.14 -1.50
CA LEU A 241 12.26 17.43 -1.43
C LEU A 241 12.59 18.16 -0.11
N LEU A 242 12.65 17.44 1.02
CA LEU A 242 13.03 17.99 2.32
C LEU A 242 14.53 18.31 2.44
N ASN A 243 15.39 17.70 1.61
CA ASN A 243 16.81 18.05 1.56
C ASN A 243 17.08 19.38 0.84
N ILE A 244 16.12 19.89 0.05
CA ILE A 244 16.27 21.14 -0.72
C ILE A 244 15.42 22.28 -0.13
N LEU A 245 14.24 21.97 0.39
CA LEU A 245 13.27 22.96 0.87
C LEU A 245 12.94 22.74 2.35
N PRO A 246 12.77 23.81 3.15
CA PRO A 246 12.19 23.72 4.48
C PRO A 246 10.81 23.05 4.46
N ALA A 247 10.47 22.34 5.54
CA ALA A 247 9.23 21.54 5.63
C ALA A 247 7.95 22.35 5.39
N SER A 248 7.92 23.62 5.83
CA SER A 248 6.79 24.54 5.62
C SER A 248 6.55 24.87 4.15
N ILE A 249 7.63 25.10 3.40
CA ILE A 249 7.60 25.39 1.96
C ILE A 249 7.26 24.13 1.16
N ALA A 250 7.85 23.00 1.56
CA ALA A 250 7.57 21.69 1.01
C ALA A 250 6.07 21.32 1.08
N ALA A 251 5.43 21.56 2.22
CA ALA A 251 4.00 21.29 2.42
C ALA A 251 3.13 22.14 1.49
N ARG A 252 3.38 23.46 1.44
CA ARG A 252 2.66 24.39 0.56
C ARG A 252 2.82 24.04 -0.92
N LEU A 253 4.01 23.63 -1.35
CA LEU A 253 4.26 23.21 -2.73
C LEU A 253 3.46 21.95 -3.09
N LYS A 254 3.38 20.97 -2.18
CA LYS A 254 2.58 19.75 -2.37
C LYS A 254 1.08 20.03 -2.51
N GLU A 255 0.59 21.08 -1.86
CA GLU A 255 -0.78 21.56 -1.95
C GLU A 255 -1.05 22.39 -3.23
N GLY A 256 -0.02 22.63 -4.06
CA GLY A 256 -0.12 23.42 -5.27
C GLY A 256 -0.20 24.92 -5.03
N HIS A 257 0.16 25.39 -3.84
CA HIS A 257 0.17 26.82 -3.52
C HIS A 257 1.39 27.53 -4.12
N LEU A 258 1.17 28.76 -4.57
CA LEU A 258 2.24 29.67 -4.98
C LEU A 258 3.08 30.04 -3.74
N ILE A 259 4.40 29.83 -3.84
CA ILE A 259 5.36 30.17 -2.78
C ILE A 259 5.94 31.54 -3.12
N VAL A 260 5.14 32.58 -2.89
CA VAL A 260 5.56 33.97 -2.98
C VAL A 260 4.98 34.66 -1.77
N ASP A 261 5.83 34.92 -0.79
CA ASP A 261 5.49 35.68 0.41
C ASP A 261 6.11 37.07 0.31
N SER A 262 5.39 38.09 0.76
CA SER A 262 5.84 39.48 0.77
C SER A 262 6.06 39.93 2.21
N PHE A 263 7.25 40.45 2.48
CA PHE A 263 7.66 40.97 3.79
C PHE A 263 8.00 42.45 3.65
N PRO A 264 7.08 43.36 3.97
CA PRO A 264 7.30 44.80 3.80
C PRO A 264 8.33 45.37 4.78
N GLU A 265 8.47 44.76 5.96
CA GLU A 265 9.34 45.19 7.05
C GLU A 265 10.40 44.09 7.27
N SER A 266 11.54 44.23 6.58
CA SER A 266 12.65 43.27 6.68
C SER A 266 13.97 43.99 6.51
N THR A 267 15.03 43.47 7.13
CA THR A 267 16.39 44.01 6.96
C THR A 267 17.31 42.91 6.46
N VAL A 268 18.09 43.21 5.44
CA VAL A 268 19.05 42.30 4.81
C VAL A 268 20.47 42.77 5.10
N LEU A 269 21.35 41.84 5.42
CA LEU A 269 22.78 42.07 5.61
C LEU A 269 23.58 41.19 4.65
N PHE A 270 24.54 41.83 4.00
CA PHE A 270 25.60 41.17 3.25
C PHE A 270 26.93 41.44 3.93
N THR A 271 27.70 40.38 4.18
CA THR A 271 29.08 40.50 4.67
C THR A 271 30.01 39.76 3.73
N ASP A 272 31.16 40.34 3.41
CA ASP A 272 32.13 39.80 2.46
C ASP A 272 33.56 39.98 3.00
N ILE A 273 34.44 39.04 2.68
CA ILE A 273 35.84 39.05 3.12
C ILE A 273 36.63 40.04 2.25
N ALA A 274 37.16 41.08 2.88
CA ALA A 274 37.87 42.15 2.19
C ALA A 274 39.17 41.65 1.54
N GLY A 275 39.22 41.69 0.21
CA GLY A 275 40.41 41.33 -0.56
C GLY A 275 40.62 39.82 -0.71
N PHE A 276 39.58 39.01 -0.48
CA PHE A 276 39.62 37.56 -0.56
C PHE A 276 40.27 37.02 -1.84
N THR A 277 39.91 37.53 -3.03
CA THR A 277 40.46 37.06 -4.32
C THR A 277 41.99 37.08 -4.37
N ARG A 278 42.63 38.08 -3.77
CA ARG A 278 44.10 38.20 -3.75
C ARG A 278 44.74 37.25 -2.74
N ILE A 279 43.97 36.85 -1.74
CA ILE A 279 44.46 36.10 -0.58
C ILE A 279 44.23 34.60 -0.78
N SER A 280 43.10 34.22 -1.39
CA SER A 280 42.77 32.84 -1.72
C SER A 280 43.80 32.17 -2.63
N SER A 281 44.48 32.93 -3.51
CA SER A 281 45.56 32.41 -4.37
C SER A 281 46.81 31.98 -3.62
N LYS A 282 46.92 32.31 -2.32
CA LYS A 282 48.05 31.93 -1.46
C LYS A 282 47.78 30.68 -0.62
N PHE A 283 46.56 30.15 -0.66
CA PHE A 283 46.15 28.96 0.07
C PHE A 283 46.00 27.78 -0.88
N THR A 284 46.26 26.58 -0.37
CA THR A 284 45.77 25.35 -1.01
C THR A 284 44.25 25.26 -0.92
N PRO A 285 43.58 24.48 -1.80
CA PRO A 285 42.14 24.30 -1.75
C PRO A 285 41.64 23.81 -0.37
N GLU A 286 42.37 22.89 0.25
CA GLU A 286 42.03 22.32 1.56
C GLU A 286 42.14 23.36 2.69
N GLU A 287 43.20 24.16 2.70
CA GLU A 287 43.39 25.25 3.68
C GLU A 287 42.32 26.34 3.51
N LEU A 288 41.99 26.69 2.27
CA LEU A 288 40.97 27.68 1.97
C LEU A 288 39.58 27.23 2.45
N VAL A 289 39.20 25.97 2.16
CA VAL A 289 37.93 25.40 2.63
C VAL A 289 37.88 25.35 4.16
N THR A 290 38.99 25.00 4.81
CA THR A 290 39.09 24.98 6.28
C THR A 290 38.86 26.36 6.87
N LEU A 291 39.53 27.38 6.34
CA LEU A 291 39.34 28.78 6.76
C LEU A 291 37.90 29.26 6.52
N MET A 292 37.32 28.96 5.37
CA MET A 292 35.93 29.33 5.07
C MET A 292 34.95 28.66 6.03
N ASN A 293 35.16 27.39 6.35
CA ASN A 293 34.35 26.68 7.32
C ASN A 293 34.47 27.30 8.72
N GLU A 294 35.66 27.71 9.16
CA GLU A 294 35.84 28.40 10.45
C GLU A 294 35.07 29.72 10.51
N VAL A 295 35.23 30.56 9.48
CA VAL A 295 34.56 31.87 9.40
C VAL A 295 33.03 31.71 9.33
N PHE A 296 32.53 30.86 8.44
CA PHE A 296 31.08 30.68 8.28
C PHE A 296 30.46 29.96 9.48
N SER A 297 31.18 29.06 10.15
CA SER A 297 30.71 28.47 11.41
C SER A 297 30.62 29.51 12.52
N ALA A 298 31.53 30.50 12.55
CA ALA A 298 31.44 31.60 13.49
C ALA A 298 30.22 32.48 13.23
N PHE A 299 29.94 32.80 11.97
CA PHE A 299 28.74 33.54 11.57
C PHE A 299 27.46 32.77 11.86
N ASP A 300 27.43 31.46 11.59
CA ASP A 300 26.27 30.60 11.87
C ASP A 300 25.91 30.63 13.36
N ARG A 301 26.91 30.63 14.26
CA ARG A 301 26.68 30.79 15.72
C ARG A 301 26.08 32.15 16.07
N VAL A 302 26.57 33.24 15.46
CA VAL A 302 26.03 34.59 15.70
C VAL A 302 24.58 34.68 15.20
N VAL A 303 24.30 34.12 14.02
CA VAL A 303 22.96 34.08 13.43
C VAL A 303 21.99 33.32 14.34
N GLU A 304 22.38 32.14 14.80
CA GLU A 304 21.56 31.32 15.71
C GLU A 304 21.32 32.02 17.05
N LYS A 305 22.34 32.69 17.62
CA LYS A 305 22.24 33.46 18.87
C LYS A 305 21.16 34.56 18.81
N HIS A 306 21.00 35.23 17.66
CA HIS A 306 20.06 36.37 17.52
C HIS A 306 18.72 35.99 16.89
N GLY A 307 18.55 34.72 16.49
CA GLY A 307 17.34 34.25 15.81
C GLY A 307 17.07 35.01 14.51
N VAL A 308 18.11 35.29 13.72
CA VAL A 308 17.98 35.82 12.36
C VAL A 308 18.16 34.70 11.34
N GLU A 309 17.69 34.90 10.11
CA GLU A 309 17.68 33.84 9.11
C GLU A 309 18.90 33.93 8.20
N LYS A 310 19.69 32.86 8.13
CA LYS A 310 20.74 32.71 7.10
C LYS A 310 20.06 32.43 5.75
N ILE A 311 20.32 33.27 4.75
CA ILE A 311 19.74 33.08 3.41
C ILE A 311 20.62 32.17 2.56
N LYS A 312 21.91 32.50 2.43
CA LYS A 312 22.90 31.71 1.67
C LYS A 312 24.32 32.26 1.84
N THR A 313 25.29 31.46 1.40
CA THR A 313 26.64 31.91 1.08
C THR A 313 26.79 32.07 -0.44
N ILE A 314 27.58 33.05 -0.87
CA ILE A 314 27.85 33.34 -2.29
C ILE A 314 29.34 33.59 -2.43
N GLY A 315 30.12 32.54 -2.67
CA GLY A 315 31.58 32.63 -2.64
C GLY A 315 32.09 32.97 -1.23
N ASP A 316 32.78 34.10 -1.11
CA ASP A 316 33.29 34.72 0.12
C ASP A 316 32.27 35.59 0.86
N ALA A 317 31.10 35.82 0.26
CA ALA A 317 30.03 36.57 0.87
C ALA A 317 29.04 35.67 1.66
N TYR A 318 28.52 36.22 2.74
CA TYR A 318 27.50 35.63 3.60
C TYR A 318 26.29 36.57 3.66
N MET A 319 25.10 36.02 3.42
CA MET A 319 23.84 36.77 3.37
C MET A 319 22.87 36.28 4.44
N LEU A 320 22.31 37.23 5.20
CA LEU A 320 21.27 36.97 6.19
C LEU A 320 20.16 38.02 6.10
N ALA A 321 19.02 37.71 6.70
CA ALA A 321 17.91 38.65 6.82
C ALA A 321 17.15 38.48 8.15
N ALA A 322 16.54 39.57 8.59
CA ALA A 322 15.62 39.60 9.72
C ALA A 322 14.25 40.10 9.25
N GLY A 323 13.18 39.65 9.93
CA GLY A 323 11.80 39.89 9.49
C GLY A 323 11.29 38.88 8.46
N VAL A 324 12.11 37.88 8.13
CA VAL A 324 11.77 36.76 7.23
C VAL A 324 12.25 35.43 7.83
N PRO A 325 11.52 34.31 7.63
CA PRO A 325 10.12 34.26 7.18
C PRO A 325 9.14 34.70 8.28
N ILE A 326 9.61 34.96 9.50
CA ILE A 326 8.79 35.40 10.63
C ILE A 326 8.99 36.91 10.81
N PRO A 327 7.94 37.73 10.66
CA PRO A 327 8.02 39.16 10.91
C PRO A 327 8.45 39.46 12.36
N ARG A 328 9.30 40.46 12.53
CA ARG A 328 9.75 40.96 13.84
C ARG A 328 9.93 42.47 13.79
N SER A 329 9.51 43.19 14.82
CA SER A 329 9.52 44.65 14.83
C SER A 329 10.91 45.27 15.03
N ASP A 330 11.84 44.51 15.59
CA ASP A 330 13.22 44.89 15.88
C ASP A 330 14.20 44.44 14.77
N HIS A 331 13.69 44.16 13.56
CA HIS A 331 14.47 43.56 12.46
C HIS A 331 15.74 44.36 12.10
N ALA A 332 15.68 45.69 12.12
CA ALA A 332 16.83 46.54 11.80
C ALA A 332 17.84 46.60 12.95
N GLU A 333 17.35 46.65 14.20
CA GLU A 333 18.19 46.71 15.41
C GLU A 333 18.98 45.40 15.58
N VAL A 334 18.30 44.26 15.51
CA VAL A 334 18.96 42.95 15.65
C VAL A 334 20.00 42.69 14.57
N VAL A 335 19.76 43.15 13.33
CA VAL A 335 20.74 42.99 12.24
C VAL A 335 21.97 43.87 12.45
N ALA A 336 21.79 45.07 13.01
CA ALA A 336 22.91 45.92 13.40
C ALA A 336 23.73 45.28 14.53
N GLU A 337 23.09 44.66 15.52
CA GLU A 337 23.78 43.88 16.58
C GLU A 337 24.55 42.69 16.00
N VAL A 338 23.92 41.92 15.11
CA VAL A 338 24.57 40.80 14.40
C VAL A 338 25.80 41.28 13.62
N ALA A 339 25.72 42.44 12.95
CA ALA A 339 26.85 43.01 12.24
C ALA A 339 28.03 43.29 13.19
N LEU A 340 27.77 43.83 14.37
CA LEU A 340 28.78 44.12 15.39
C LEU A 340 29.39 42.82 15.95
N ASP A 341 28.57 41.83 16.26
CA ASP A 341 29.03 40.54 16.76
C ASP A 341 29.85 39.77 15.71
N MET A 342 29.47 39.82 14.43
CA MET A 342 30.27 39.26 13.34
C MET A 342 31.64 39.95 13.22
N GLN A 343 31.70 41.27 13.40
CA GLN A 343 32.97 42.01 13.42
C GLN A 343 33.84 41.60 14.62
N ALA A 344 33.22 41.35 15.79
CA ALA A 344 33.92 40.88 16.98
C ALA A 344 34.50 39.45 16.81
N GLU A 345 33.71 38.52 16.26
CA GLU A 345 34.18 37.16 15.94
C GLU A 345 35.36 37.19 14.95
N ILE A 346 35.27 38.03 13.92
CA ILE A 346 36.38 38.20 12.97
C ILE A 346 37.60 38.83 13.65
N ALA A 347 37.43 39.76 14.59
CA ALA A 347 38.56 40.31 15.34
C ALA A 347 39.30 39.23 16.15
N LEU A 348 38.57 38.26 16.71
CA LEU A 348 39.15 37.11 17.42
C LEU A 348 39.90 36.17 16.45
N LEU A 349 39.27 35.79 15.34
CA LEU A 349 39.90 34.96 14.30
C LEU A 349 41.11 35.65 13.64
N ARG A 350 41.05 36.98 13.51
CA ARG A 350 42.16 37.78 13.01
C ARG A 350 43.36 37.73 13.94
N ALA A 351 43.16 37.64 15.25
CA ALA A 351 44.24 37.52 16.24
C ALA A 351 44.96 36.16 16.13
N SER A 352 44.27 35.10 15.71
CA SER A 352 44.88 33.79 15.47
C SER A 352 45.47 33.62 14.06
N GLN A 353 45.03 34.41 13.07
CA GLN A 353 45.37 34.27 11.64
C GLN A 353 46.29 35.40 11.10
N GLU A 354 47.34 35.79 11.85
CA GLU A 354 48.34 36.81 11.44
C GLU A 354 47.75 38.18 10.97
N GLY A 355 46.54 38.54 11.40
CA GLY A 355 46.08 39.93 11.30
C GLY A 355 45.55 40.38 9.93
N TRP A 356 45.39 39.50 8.94
CA TRP A 356 44.95 39.92 7.59
C TRP A 356 43.43 39.87 7.38
N LEU A 357 42.73 38.98 8.10
CA LEU A 357 41.29 38.75 7.93
C LEU A 357 40.48 39.99 8.29
N ARG A 358 39.69 40.49 7.34
CA ARG A 358 38.81 41.65 7.50
C ARG A 358 37.52 41.39 6.73
N ILE A 359 36.42 41.92 7.23
CA ILE A 359 35.12 41.82 6.56
C ILE A 359 34.53 43.21 6.31
N ARG A 360 33.74 43.33 5.26
CA ARG A 360 32.91 44.49 4.94
C ARG A 360 31.46 44.09 5.06
N THR A 361 30.67 44.91 5.74
CA THR A 361 29.26 44.62 6.01
C THR A 361 28.39 45.73 5.44
N GLY A 362 27.37 45.37 4.69
CA GLY A 362 26.35 46.27 4.17
C GLY A 362 24.97 45.85 4.69
N VAL A 363 24.18 46.81 5.15
CA VAL A 363 22.85 46.60 5.72
C VAL A 363 21.85 47.50 5.00
N HIS A 364 20.69 46.96 4.64
CA HIS A 364 19.58 47.71 4.07
C HIS A 364 18.25 47.20 4.64
N SER A 365 17.32 48.13 4.89
CA SER A 365 15.99 47.84 5.39
C SER A 365 14.92 48.42 4.49
#